data_AF-A0A158L4D8-F1
#
_entry.id   AF-A0A158L4D8-F1
#
_cell.length_a   1.000
_cell.length_b   1.000
_cell.length_c   1.000
_cell.angle_alpha   90.00
_cell.angle_beta   90.00
_cell.angle_gamma   90.00
#
_symmetry.space_group_name_H-M   'P 1'
#
loop_
_entity.id
_entity.type
_entity.pdbx_description
1 polymer ?
#
loop_
_entity_poly.entity_id
_entity_poly.type
_entity_poly.pdbx_seq_one_letter_code
_entity_poly.pdbx_strand_id
1 'polypeptide(L)'
;MTHDFAGFDADDADDADDDDFGALPDPEIARIVLELDRTIMRSRRAAALRQIVQGQPVPLPVKPSRVELLVLTALVLTYGPVLFGSDFGPVLEQIAECGAVVLLQQVVFAEPTGIGAEEVGVSKARRVAARLQDARPMFEALCRKFPGAFLAEARALLKRFTAPPDAYGKRRDG
;
A
#
# COMPACT_ATOMS: atom_id res chain seq x y z
N MET A 1 27.68 -46.52 -32.91
CA MET A 1 26.24 -46.34 -33.19
C MET A 1 25.53 -47.24 -32.18
N THR A 2 24.84 -46.75 -31.16
CA THR A 2 23.87 -45.66 -31.13
C THR A 2 23.93 -44.92 -29.78
N HIS A 3 23.74 -43.60 -29.85
CA HIS A 3 23.44 -42.75 -28.71
C HIS A 3 22.06 -43.12 -28.14
N ASP A 4 21.89 -43.01 -26.83
CA ASP A 4 20.60 -42.59 -26.28
C ASP A 4 20.84 -41.63 -25.11
N PHE A 5 20.42 -40.40 -25.32
CA PHE A 5 20.51 -39.25 -24.45
C PHE A 5 19.06 -38.79 -24.27
N ALA A 6 18.40 -39.26 -23.22
CA ALA A 6 17.06 -38.81 -22.88
C ALA A 6 16.84 -39.05 -21.39
N GLY A 7 16.83 -37.95 -20.64
CA GLY A 7 16.55 -37.89 -19.21
C GLY A 7 16.51 -36.43 -18.78
N PHE A 8 15.81 -35.61 -19.57
CA PHE A 8 15.40 -34.26 -19.17
C PHE A 8 14.03 -34.45 -18.51
N ASP A 9 14.04 -34.84 -17.24
CA ASP A 9 12.85 -34.73 -16.40
C ASP A 9 12.72 -33.25 -16.02
N ALA A 10 12.02 -32.52 -16.90
CA ALA A 10 11.34 -31.31 -16.54
C ALA A 10 9.91 -31.67 -16.15
N ASP A 11 9.79 -32.09 -14.89
CA ASP A 11 8.58 -32.05 -14.06
C ASP A 11 9.10 -31.46 -12.73
N ASP A 12 8.53 -30.45 -12.09
CA ASP A 12 7.18 -29.93 -12.16
C ASP A 12 7.35 -28.46 -11.76
N ALA A 13 6.92 -27.54 -12.62
CA ALA A 13 6.73 -26.18 -12.18
C ALA A 13 5.50 -26.21 -11.28
N ASP A 14 5.73 -26.30 -9.96
CA ASP A 14 4.74 -25.92 -8.96
C ASP A 14 4.46 -24.43 -9.12
N ASP A 15 3.67 -24.10 -10.15
CA ASP A 15 2.87 -22.89 -10.28
C ASP A 15 1.77 -22.99 -9.20
N ALA A 16 2.18 -22.91 -7.94
CA ALA A 16 1.31 -22.57 -6.83
C ALA A 16 1.02 -21.06 -6.87
N ASP A 17 0.63 -20.55 -8.05
CA ASP A 17 0.22 -19.18 -8.30
C ASP A 17 -1.32 -19.12 -8.33
N ASP A 18 -1.94 -19.71 -7.31
CA ASP A 18 -3.34 -19.46 -6.96
C ASP A 18 -3.39 -18.80 -5.59
N ASP A 19 -2.65 -17.69 -5.47
CA ASP A 19 -2.82 -16.73 -4.39
C ASP A 19 -4.26 -16.20 -4.45
N ASP A 20 -5.07 -16.81 -3.58
CA ASP A 20 -6.51 -16.75 -3.48
C ASP A 20 -7.02 -15.39 -2.95
N PHE A 21 -6.63 -14.31 -3.61
CA PHE A 21 -7.23 -12.99 -3.40
C PHE A 21 -8.70 -12.92 -3.88
N GLY A 22 -9.27 -14.04 -4.35
CA GLY A 22 -10.59 -14.16 -4.99
C GLY A 22 -11.63 -14.93 -4.17
N ALA A 23 -11.24 -15.90 -3.34
CA ALA A 23 -12.18 -16.54 -2.43
C ALA A 23 -12.59 -15.62 -1.29
N LEU A 24 -13.72 -15.97 -0.69
CA LEU A 24 -14.21 -15.30 0.49
C LEU A 24 -13.15 -15.42 1.59
N PRO A 25 -12.61 -14.30 2.10
CA PRO A 25 -11.62 -14.35 3.17
C PRO A 25 -12.23 -15.06 4.37
N ASP A 26 -11.42 -15.88 5.04
CA ASP A 26 -11.75 -16.50 6.32
C ASP A 26 -12.48 -15.47 7.23
N PRO A 27 -13.63 -15.82 7.84
CA PRO A 27 -14.35 -14.92 8.73
C PRO A 27 -13.46 -14.28 9.81
N GLU A 28 -12.39 -14.93 10.25
CA GLU A 28 -11.41 -14.34 11.16
C GLU A 28 -10.61 -13.22 10.50
N ILE A 29 -10.05 -13.46 9.31
CA ILE A 29 -9.32 -12.46 8.52
C ILE A 29 -10.22 -11.26 8.20
N ALA A 30 -11.47 -11.51 7.80
CA ALA A 30 -12.43 -10.45 7.52
C ALA A 30 -12.71 -9.56 8.75
N ARG A 31 -12.77 -10.14 9.94
CA ARG A 31 -12.93 -9.38 11.21
C ARG A 31 -11.71 -8.51 11.49
N ILE A 32 -10.51 -9.06 11.33
CA ILE A 32 -9.26 -8.32 11.58
C ILE A 32 -9.11 -7.18 10.57
N VAL A 33 -9.39 -7.41 9.29
CA VAL A 33 -9.36 -6.37 8.24
C VAL A 33 -10.38 -5.26 8.55
N LEU A 34 -11.58 -5.60 9.00
CA LEU A 34 -12.59 -4.61 9.38
C LEU A 34 -12.17 -3.79 10.60
N GLU A 35 -11.51 -4.41 11.57
CA GLU A 35 -10.95 -3.71 12.73
C GLU A 35 -9.78 -2.78 12.33
N LEU A 36 -8.93 -3.24 11.44
CA LEU A 36 -7.82 -2.47 10.86
C LEU A 36 -8.34 -1.23 10.11
N ASP A 37 -9.34 -1.40 9.24
CA ASP A 37 -10.00 -0.29 8.54
C ASP A 37 -10.58 0.73 9.52
N ARG A 38 -11.31 0.29 10.55
CA ARG A 38 -11.87 1.18 11.58
C ARG A 38 -10.77 1.97 12.29
N THR A 39 -9.64 1.34 12.59
CA THR A 39 -8.49 2.00 13.23
C THR A 39 -7.87 3.06 12.33
N ILE A 40 -7.66 2.75 11.05
CA ILE A 40 -7.18 3.72 10.05
C ILE A 40 -8.16 4.87 9.89
N MET A 41 -9.47 4.60 9.82
CA MET A 41 -10.51 5.62 9.70
C MET A 41 -10.58 6.55 10.92
N ARG A 42 -10.39 6.02 12.13
CA ARG A 42 -10.26 6.84 13.35
C ARG A 42 -9.02 7.74 13.27
N SER A 43 -7.89 7.19 12.84
CA SER A 43 -6.65 7.94 12.67
C SER A 43 -6.78 9.05 11.62
N ARG A 44 -7.37 8.76 10.44
CA ARG A 44 -7.70 9.73 9.39
C ARG A 44 -8.55 10.89 9.92
N ARG A 45 -9.58 10.58 10.72
CA ARG A 45 -10.43 11.61 11.36
C ARG A 45 -9.67 12.45 12.38
N ALA A 46 -8.83 11.84 13.21
CA ALA A 46 -8.01 12.57 14.17
C ALA A 46 -7.01 13.51 13.46
N ALA A 47 -6.37 13.04 12.39
CA ALA A 47 -5.48 13.85 11.56
C ALA A 47 -6.23 15.01 10.89
N ALA A 48 -7.42 14.76 10.34
CA ALA A 48 -8.28 15.78 9.76
C ALA A 48 -8.66 16.87 10.79
N LEU A 49 -9.03 16.48 12.02
CA LEU A 49 -9.33 17.43 13.09
C LEU A 49 -8.12 18.29 13.45
N ARG A 50 -6.91 17.71 13.52
CA ARG A 50 -5.67 18.47 13.75
C ARG A 50 -5.44 19.51 12.65
N GLN A 51 -5.68 19.14 11.40
CA GLN A 51 -5.54 20.05 10.25
C GLN A 51 -6.57 21.18 10.28
N ILE A 52 -7.83 20.91 10.67
CA ILE A 52 -8.88 21.93 10.85
C ILE A 52 -8.43 22.96 11.88
N VAL A 53 -7.95 22.50 13.05
CA VAL A 53 -7.46 23.40 14.11
C VAL A 53 -6.30 24.27 13.63
N GLN A 54 -5.47 23.75 12.72
CA GLN A 54 -4.33 24.45 12.13
C GLN A 54 -4.68 25.30 10.89
N GLY A 55 -5.97 25.38 10.51
CA GLY A 55 -6.42 26.15 9.34
C GLY A 55 -5.95 25.59 7.99
N GLN A 56 -5.54 24.31 7.94
CA GLN A 56 -5.06 23.65 6.73
C GLN A 56 -6.20 22.99 5.95
N PRO A 57 -6.07 22.83 4.61
CA PRO A 57 -7.04 22.11 3.80
C PRO A 57 -7.10 20.63 4.22
N VAL A 58 -8.32 20.14 4.43
CA VAL A 58 -8.58 18.83 5.02
C VAL A 58 -8.98 17.84 3.92
N PRO A 59 -8.22 16.75 3.70
CA PRO A 59 -8.72 15.63 2.91
C PRO A 59 -9.86 14.96 3.66
N LEU A 60 -11.03 14.87 3.02
CA LEU A 60 -12.19 14.17 3.60
C LEU A 60 -11.82 12.71 3.88
N PRO A 61 -12.25 12.11 5.02
CA PRO A 61 -12.06 10.69 5.27
C PRO A 61 -12.80 9.87 4.21
N VAL A 62 -12.08 9.43 3.18
CA VAL A 62 -12.63 8.60 2.11
C VAL A 62 -12.68 7.16 2.61
N LYS A 63 -13.81 6.48 2.34
CA LYS A 63 -13.90 5.01 2.50
C LYS A 63 -12.72 4.36 1.77
N PRO A 64 -12.14 3.27 2.31
CA PRO A 64 -11.06 2.58 1.61
C PRO A 64 -11.52 2.16 0.23
N SER A 65 -10.65 2.39 -0.76
CA SER A 65 -10.89 1.84 -2.09
C SER A 65 -10.81 0.31 -2.04
N ARG A 66 -11.36 -0.37 -3.05
CA ARG A 66 -11.17 -1.83 -3.19
C ARG A 66 -9.69 -2.22 -3.19
N VAL A 67 -8.84 -1.35 -3.75
CA VAL A 67 -7.38 -1.55 -3.81
C VAL A 67 -6.77 -1.40 -2.43
N GLU A 68 -7.15 -0.38 -1.66
CA GLU A 68 -6.70 -0.24 -0.26
C GLU A 68 -7.10 -1.47 0.55
N LEU A 69 -8.30 -2.00 0.38
CA LEU A 69 -8.74 -3.22 1.09
C LEU A 69 -7.85 -4.43 0.75
N LEU A 70 -7.43 -4.61 -0.51
CA LEU A 70 -6.51 -5.70 -0.86
C LEU A 70 -5.15 -5.56 -0.15
N VAL A 71 -4.64 -4.33 -0.03
CA VAL A 71 -3.39 -4.06 0.71
C VAL A 71 -3.58 -4.35 2.20
N LEU A 72 -4.70 -3.94 2.79
CA LEU A 72 -5.01 -4.24 4.20
C LEU A 72 -5.16 -5.74 4.43
N THR A 73 -5.80 -6.47 3.51
CA THR A 73 -5.89 -7.94 3.58
C THR A 73 -4.52 -8.58 3.51
N ALA A 74 -3.62 -8.16 2.62
CA ALA A 74 -2.26 -8.68 2.55
C ALA A 74 -1.47 -8.44 3.86
N LEU A 75 -1.63 -7.27 4.48
CA LEU A 75 -1.04 -7.00 5.79
C LEU A 75 -1.56 -7.95 6.86
N VAL A 76 -2.88 -8.18 6.90
CA VAL A 76 -3.50 -9.07 7.88
C VAL A 76 -3.10 -10.52 7.66
N LEU A 77 -2.99 -10.98 6.41
CA LEU A 77 -2.52 -12.32 6.10
C LEU A 77 -1.05 -12.52 6.54
N THR A 78 -0.23 -11.47 6.46
CA THR A 78 1.20 -11.55 6.83
C THR A 78 1.41 -11.47 8.34
N TYR A 79 0.73 -10.53 9.01
CA TYR A 79 1.05 -10.15 10.40
C TYR A 79 -0.09 -10.44 11.39
N GLY A 80 -1.30 -10.71 10.89
CA GLY A 80 -2.47 -11.00 11.72
C GLY A 80 -2.74 -9.92 12.78
N PRO A 81 -3.15 -10.32 14.00
CA PRO A 81 -3.43 -9.39 15.10
C PRO A 81 -2.22 -8.58 15.59
N VAL A 82 -0.98 -8.96 15.24
CA VAL A 82 0.24 -8.26 15.68
C VAL A 82 0.26 -6.81 15.16
N LEU A 83 -0.47 -6.51 14.08
CA LEU A 83 -0.66 -5.17 13.52
C LEU A 83 -1.22 -4.14 14.52
N PHE A 84 -1.89 -4.57 15.58
CA PHE A 84 -2.42 -3.66 16.60
C PHE A 84 -1.44 -3.38 17.74
N GLY A 85 -0.25 -3.99 17.71
CA GLY A 85 0.83 -3.71 18.65
C GLY A 85 1.48 -2.35 18.42
N SER A 86 2.21 -1.85 19.43
CA SER A 86 2.93 -0.57 19.38
C SER A 86 3.91 -0.47 18.21
N ASP A 87 4.50 -1.60 17.82
CA ASP A 87 5.52 -1.66 16.76
C ASP A 87 4.97 -1.31 15.37
N PHE A 88 3.66 -1.47 15.17
CA PHE A 88 2.97 -1.17 13.91
C PHE A 88 2.25 0.18 13.95
N GLY A 89 2.30 0.91 15.07
CA GLY A 89 1.75 2.26 15.18
C GLY A 89 2.21 3.20 14.04
N PRO A 90 3.52 3.29 13.71
CA PRO A 90 4.01 4.09 12.60
C PRO A 90 3.48 3.66 11.22
N VAL A 91 3.22 2.36 11.03
CA VAL A 91 2.63 1.82 9.79
C VAL A 91 1.19 2.31 9.66
N LEU A 92 0.38 2.17 10.71
CA LEU A 92 -1.02 2.58 10.70
C LEU A 92 -1.18 4.10 10.52
N GLU A 93 -0.28 4.88 11.12
CA GLU A 93 -0.21 6.33 10.91
C GLU A 93 0.12 6.64 9.45
N GLN A 94 1.11 5.97 8.85
CA GLN A 94 1.48 6.16 7.44
C GLN A 94 0.31 5.84 6.49
N ILE A 95 -0.47 4.79 6.76
CA ILE A 95 -1.67 4.44 5.97
C ILE A 95 -2.77 5.50 6.13
N ALA A 96 -2.91 6.07 7.32
CA ALA A 96 -3.87 7.14 7.56
C ALA A 96 -3.47 8.44 6.86
N GLU A 97 -2.17 8.77 6.82
CA GLU A 97 -1.65 10.00 6.23
C GLU A 97 -1.55 9.93 4.70
N CYS A 98 -1.01 8.83 4.16
CA CYS A 98 -0.66 8.71 2.73
C CYS A 98 -1.48 7.68 1.96
N GLY A 99 -2.23 6.82 2.64
CA GLY A 99 -3.00 5.74 2.03
C GLY A 99 -2.23 4.42 1.92
N ALA A 100 -2.96 3.32 1.82
CA ALA A 100 -2.40 1.97 1.83
C ALA A 100 -1.59 1.68 0.54
N VAL A 101 -1.99 2.26 -0.59
CA VAL A 101 -1.29 2.06 -1.87
C VAL A 101 0.08 2.73 -1.89
N VAL A 102 0.19 3.93 -1.31
CA VAL A 102 1.48 4.61 -1.19
C VAL A 102 2.42 3.82 -0.29
N LEU A 103 1.92 3.26 0.81
CA LEU A 103 2.68 2.38 1.68
C LEU A 103 3.20 1.15 0.90
N LEU A 104 2.33 0.50 0.14
CA LEU A 104 2.70 -0.65 -0.67
C LEU A 104 3.84 -0.30 -1.64
N GLN A 105 3.71 0.81 -2.36
CA GLN A 105 4.74 1.27 -3.30
C GLN A 105 6.06 1.56 -2.59
N GLN A 106 6.03 2.19 -1.40
CA GLN A 106 7.23 2.43 -0.61
C GLN A 106 7.95 1.15 -0.22
N VAL A 107 7.21 0.08 0.09
CA VAL A 107 7.80 -1.23 0.46
C VAL A 107 8.39 -1.93 -0.76
N VAL A 108 7.64 -1.99 -1.86
CA VAL A 108 8.04 -2.69 -3.09
C VAL A 108 9.24 -2.00 -3.76
N PHE A 109 9.25 -0.67 -3.79
CA PHE A 109 10.30 0.13 -4.43
C PHE A 109 11.36 0.65 -3.45
N ALA A 110 11.33 0.23 -2.18
CA ALA A 110 12.40 0.57 -1.24
C ALA A 110 13.72 -0.01 -1.73
N GLU A 111 14.68 0.86 -2.07
CA GLU A 111 16.02 0.41 -2.38
C GLU A 111 16.69 -0.16 -1.11
N PRO A 112 17.29 -1.36 -1.20
CA PRO A 112 18.15 -1.89 -0.16
C PRO A 112 19.45 -1.05 -0.18
N THR A 113 19.46 0.03 0.59
CA THR A 113 20.64 0.87 0.90
C THR A 113 21.35 1.51 -0.30
N GLY A 114 20.91 2.72 -0.65
CA GLY A 114 21.76 3.78 -1.18
C GLY A 114 22.02 4.83 -0.10
N ILE A 115 23.29 5.16 0.13
CA ILE A 115 23.76 6.25 0.99
C ILE A 115 23.37 7.57 0.31
N GLY A 116 22.63 8.43 1.00
CA GLY A 116 22.44 9.83 0.58
C GLY A 116 20.98 10.26 0.45
N ALA A 117 20.41 10.72 1.56
CA ALA A 117 19.48 11.84 1.68
C ALA A 117 18.84 11.75 3.06
N GLU A 118 19.48 12.39 4.05
CA GLU A 118 18.90 12.57 5.38
C GLU A 118 17.81 13.65 5.34
N GLU A 119 16.68 13.34 4.72
CA GLU A 119 15.42 13.98 5.07
C GLU A 119 14.76 13.14 6.16
N VAL A 120 14.39 13.77 7.28
CA VAL A 120 13.75 13.11 8.44
C VAL A 120 12.53 12.26 8.02
N GLY A 121 11.84 12.64 6.94
CA GLY A 121 10.74 11.88 6.33
C GLY A 121 11.17 10.60 5.61
N VAL A 122 12.29 10.60 4.90
CA VAL A 122 12.87 9.42 4.23
C VAL A 122 13.27 8.37 5.26
N SER A 123 13.76 8.80 6.42
CA SER A 123 14.06 7.92 7.56
C SER A 123 12.82 7.27 8.19
N LYS A 124 11.67 7.98 8.25
CA LYS A 124 10.39 7.38 8.71
C LYS A 124 9.90 6.34 7.70
N ALA A 125 9.81 6.70 6.42
CA ALA A 125 9.35 5.80 5.36
C ALA A 125 10.24 4.55 5.24
N ARG A 126 11.57 4.69 5.33
CA ARG A 126 12.51 3.56 5.31
C ARG A 126 12.32 2.62 6.50
N ARG A 127 12.09 3.14 7.71
CA ARG A 127 11.81 2.31 8.90
C ARG A 127 10.49 1.55 8.76
N VAL A 128 9.46 2.22 8.24
CA VAL A 128 8.16 1.60 7.94
C VAL A 128 8.33 0.51 6.87
N ALA A 129 9.08 0.78 5.80
CA ALA A 129 9.35 -0.21 4.76
C ALA A 129 10.15 -1.41 5.27
N ALA A 130 11.17 -1.17 6.11
CA ALA A 130 11.93 -2.23 6.75
C ALA A 130 11.05 -3.10 7.66
N ARG A 131 10.06 -2.51 8.34
CA ARG A 131 9.12 -3.24 9.19
C ARG A 131 8.18 -4.14 8.39
N LEU A 132 7.91 -3.80 7.14
CA LEU A 132 6.97 -4.50 6.25
C LEU A 132 7.65 -5.43 5.24
N GLN A 133 8.91 -5.81 5.48
CA GLN A 133 9.64 -6.68 4.54
C GLN A 133 8.98 -8.06 4.38
N ASP A 134 8.39 -8.63 5.42
CA ASP A 134 7.71 -9.93 5.31
C ASP A 134 6.46 -9.84 4.43
N ALA A 135 5.83 -8.66 4.30
CA ALA A 135 4.68 -8.44 3.42
C ALA A 135 5.09 -8.12 1.97
N ARG A 136 6.38 -7.91 1.70
CA ARG A 136 6.88 -7.54 0.37
C ARG A 136 6.49 -8.55 -0.73
N PRO A 137 6.64 -9.88 -0.55
CA PRO A 137 6.23 -10.84 -1.58
C PRO A 137 4.75 -10.72 -1.96
N MET A 138 3.88 -10.59 -0.95
CA MET A 138 2.44 -10.39 -1.14
C MET A 138 2.13 -9.08 -1.88
N PHE A 139 2.86 -8.01 -1.57
CA PHE A 139 2.71 -6.73 -2.26
C PHE A 139 3.17 -6.78 -3.72
N GLU A 140 4.25 -7.48 -4.01
CA GLU A 140 4.71 -7.71 -5.39
C GLU A 140 3.71 -8.56 -6.18
N ALA A 141 3.14 -9.59 -5.56
CA ALA A 141 2.06 -10.40 -6.14
C ALA A 141 0.82 -9.54 -6.45
N LEU A 142 0.40 -8.67 -5.53
CA LEU A 142 -0.69 -7.72 -5.76
C LEU A 142 -0.39 -6.77 -6.94
N CYS A 143 0.85 -6.26 -7.05
CA CYS A 143 1.25 -5.42 -8.19
C CYS A 143 1.17 -6.18 -9.52
N ARG A 144 1.59 -7.45 -9.55
CA ARG A 144 1.52 -8.32 -10.73
C ARG A 144 0.08 -8.67 -11.11
N LYS A 145 -0.78 -8.94 -10.12
CA LYS A 145 -2.18 -9.34 -10.30
C LYS A 145 -3.09 -8.17 -10.70
N PHE A 146 -2.81 -6.97 -10.18
CA PHE A 146 -3.67 -5.79 -10.39
C PHE A 146 -2.88 -4.55 -10.88
N PRO A 147 -2.08 -4.65 -11.95
CA PRO A 147 -1.21 -3.55 -12.39
C PRO A 147 -2.02 -2.30 -12.74
N GLY A 148 -3.21 -2.46 -13.32
CA GLY A 148 -4.09 -1.35 -13.66
C GLY A 148 -4.56 -0.53 -12.45
N ALA A 149 -4.85 -1.18 -11.31
CA ALA A 149 -5.29 -0.50 -10.10
C ALA A 149 -4.15 0.29 -9.46
N PHE A 150 -2.98 -0.34 -9.30
CA PHE A 150 -1.82 0.28 -8.67
C PHE A 150 -1.17 1.36 -9.56
N LEU A 151 -1.19 1.20 -10.90
CA LEU A 151 -0.73 2.23 -11.84
C LEU A 151 -1.74 3.36 -12.04
N ALA A 152 -3.06 3.11 -11.97
CA ALA A 152 -4.06 4.17 -12.07
C ALA A 152 -3.97 5.14 -10.89
N GLU A 153 -3.74 4.62 -9.68
CA GLU A 153 -3.59 5.44 -8.48
C GLU A 153 -2.26 6.21 -8.49
N ALA A 154 -1.16 5.58 -8.93
CA ALA A 154 0.11 6.27 -9.21
C ALA A 154 -0.07 7.40 -10.25
N ARG A 155 -0.80 7.14 -11.35
CA ARG A 155 -1.11 8.16 -12.38
C ARG A 155 -2.00 9.27 -11.83
N ALA A 156 -2.96 8.97 -10.96
CA ALA A 156 -3.80 9.96 -10.32
C ALA A 156 -3.00 10.86 -9.36
N LEU A 157 -2.05 10.28 -8.61
CA LEU A 157 -1.10 11.02 -7.79
C LEU A 157 -0.19 11.90 -8.65
N LEU A 158 0.40 11.37 -9.72
CA LEU A 158 1.22 12.14 -10.65
C LEU A 158 0.44 13.29 -11.30
N LYS A 159 -0.83 13.09 -11.66
CA LYS A 159 -1.71 14.17 -12.16
C LYS A 159 -1.90 15.31 -11.17
N ARG A 160 -1.84 15.07 -9.86
CA ARG A 160 -1.92 16.15 -8.85
C ARG A 160 -0.65 17.01 -8.82
N PHE A 161 0.50 16.44 -9.17
CA PHE A 161 1.76 17.15 -9.27
C PHE A 161 2.00 17.80 -10.65
N THR A 162 1.33 17.31 -11.69
CA THR A 162 1.43 17.86 -13.05
C THR A 162 0.26 18.77 -13.45
N ALA A 163 -0.76 18.92 -12.60
CA ALA A 163 -1.78 19.93 -12.79
C ALA A 163 -1.15 21.32 -12.61
N PRO A 164 -1.13 22.18 -13.64
CA PRO A 164 -0.60 23.52 -13.50
C PRO A 164 -1.42 24.28 -12.45
N PRO A 165 -0.79 25.09 -11.58
CA PRO A 165 -1.53 26.11 -10.85
C PRO A 165 -2.16 27.03 -11.90
N ASP A 166 -3.36 27.53 -11.64
CA ASP A 166 -4.06 28.53 -12.45
C ASP A 166 -5.09 28.00 -13.47
N ALA A 167 -6.15 27.38 -12.97
CA ALA A 167 -7.45 27.35 -13.64
C ALA A 167 -8.57 28.05 -12.85
N TYR A 168 -8.22 28.83 -11.82
CA TYR A 168 -9.16 29.66 -11.05
C TYR A 168 -8.71 31.13 -11.06
N GLY A 169 -8.69 31.72 -12.24
CA GLY A 169 -8.20 33.09 -12.43
C GLY A 169 -8.73 33.76 -13.69
N LYS A 170 -10.03 33.66 -13.96
CA LYS A 170 -10.65 34.54 -14.96
C LYS A 170 -12.03 35.01 -14.49
N ARG A 171 -12.01 35.92 -13.50
CA ARG A 171 -13.05 36.95 -13.45
C ARG A 171 -12.92 37.74 -14.75
N ARG A 172 -13.90 37.62 -15.63
CA ARG A 172 -14.14 38.62 -16.66
C ARG A 172 -15.18 39.57 -16.09
N ASP A 173 -14.68 40.65 -15.50
CA ASP A 173 -15.36 41.94 -15.59
C ASP A 173 -15.15 42.46 -17.01
N GLY A 174 -16.22 42.98 -17.60
CA GLY A 174 -16.28 43.49 -18.97
C GLY A 174 -17.66 43.31 -19.55
#